data_AF-A0A6J2KR99-F1
#
_entry.id   AF-A0A6J2KR99-F1
#
_cell.length_a   1.000
_cell.length_b   1.000
_cell.length_c   1.000
_cell.angle_alpha   90.00
_cell.angle_beta   90.00
_cell.angle_gamma   90.00
#
_symmetry.space_group_name_H-M   'P 1'
#
loop_
_entity.id
_entity.type
_entity.pdbx_description
1 polymer ?
#
loop_
_entity_poly.entity_id
_entity_poly.type
_entity_poly.pdbx_seq_one_letter_code
_entity_poly.pdbx_strand_id
1 'polypeptide(L)'
;FLGTIFCLGTAPEDVKPVIEQQLGAFSTEDQLQLGILKHIFTILTGEVPSDLDETLHPHTSWSEKIDAYIKMMAGRIIQTKEYVKAIVQSVYARILSIKQYDSSNLPKLKSTVVLLRSPGYSSTSSASSYVTEDLSAPLCDAAKDVRCAAIINNNLSTEILEEFKTKNLCDSFVIKFDDNYYK
;
A
#
# COMPACT_ATOMS: atom_id res chain seq x y z
N PHE A 1 14.14 6.45 -22.90
CA PHE A 1 12.67 6.27 -22.76
C PHE A 1 12.24 6.96 -21.47
N LEU A 2 11.19 7.78 -21.51
CA LEU A 2 10.56 8.33 -20.31
C LEU A 2 9.36 7.44 -20.01
N GLY A 3 9.40 6.72 -18.89
CA GLY A 3 8.32 5.80 -18.52
C GLY A 3 7.10 6.53 -17.98
N THR A 4 6.03 5.77 -17.77
CA THR A 4 4.83 6.23 -17.04
C THR A 4 4.90 5.75 -15.60
N ILE A 5 4.63 6.64 -14.64
CA ILE A 5 4.56 6.33 -13.22
C ILE A 5 3.09 6.35 -12.81
N PHE A 6 2.62 5.25 -12.22
CA PHE A 6 1.27 5.17 -11.65
C PHE A 6 1.36 5.36 -10.14
N CYS A 7 0.79 6.46 -9.66
CA CYS A 7 0.71 6.75 -8.23
C CYS A 7 -0.66 6.32 -7.72
N LEU A 8 -0.69 5.43 -6.74
CA LEU A 8 -1.94 5.01 -6.11
C LEU A 8 -2.24 5.85 -4.88
N GLY A 9 -3.46 6.39 -4.81
CA GLY A 9 -3.94 7.21 -3.70
C GLY A 9 -3.71 8.71 -3.93
N THR A 10 -2.49 9.19 -3.72
CA THR A 10 -2.17 10.63 -3.74
C THR A 10 -0.90 10.97 -4.52
N ALA A 11 -0.77 12.23 -4.92
CA ALA A 11 0.41 12.73 -5.62
C ALA A 11 1.64 12.72 -4.69
N PRO A 12 2.88 12.60 -5.23
CA PRO A 12 4.09 12.54 -4.41
C PRO A 12 4.22 13.68 -3.40
N GLU A 13 3.82 14.90 -3.74
CA GLU A 13 3.84 16.06 -2.85
C GLU A 13 2.78 16.03 -1.74
N ASP A 14 1.69 15.31 -1.96
CA ASP A 14 0.56 15.22 -1.03
C ASP A 14 0.72 14.06 -0.03
N VAL A 15 1.70 13.16 -0.22
CA VAL A 15 1.92 11.98 0.66
C VAL A 15 2.11 12.39 2.12
N LYS A 16 3.03 13.33 2.37
CA LYS A 16 3.34 13.76 3.74
C LYS A 16 2.15 14.48 4.40
N PRO A 17 1.52 15.50 3.80
CA PRO A 17 0.33 16.14 4.36
C PRO A 17 -0.80 15.17 4.70
N VAL A 18 -1.11 14.22 3.81
CA VAL A 18 -2.19 13.24 4.03
C VAL A 18 -1.87 12.34 5.23
N ILE A 19 -0.64 11.85 5.32
CA ILE A 19 -0.24 10.97 6.43
C ILE A 19 -0.14 11.75 7.75
N GLU A 20 0.37 12.98 7.74
CA GLU A 20 0.39 13.85 8.92
C GLU A 20 -1.02 14.15 9.45
N GLN A 21 -1.99 14.39 8.54
CA GLN A 21 -3.39 14.54 8.91
C GLN A 21 -3.94 13.28 9.60
N GLN A 22 -3.65 12.09 9.05
CA GLN A 22 -4.09 10.81 9.63
C GLN A 22 -3.43 10.52 10.98
N LEU A 23 -2.17 10.94 11.16
CA LEU A 23 -1.42 10.75 12.39
C LEU A 23 -1.65 11.88 13.41
N GLY A 24 -2.46 12.90 13.09
CA GLY A 24 -2.67 14.08 13.94
C GLY A 24 -3.23 13.79 15.33
N ALA A 25 -3.81 12.60 15.55
CA ALA A 25 -4.26 12.15 16.87
C ALA A 25 -3.10 11.77 17.82
N PHE A 26 -1.89 11.55 17.30
CA PHE A 26 -0.72 11.18 18.09
C PHE A 26 0.18 12.39 18.33
N SER A 27 0.06 13.00 19.52
CA SER A 27 0.79 14.22 19.88
C SER A 27 2.24 13.97 20.26
N THR A 28 2.59 12.75 20.67
CA THR A 28 3.94 12.38 21.08
C THR A 28 4.43 11.13 20.34
N GLU A 29 5.75 10.98 20.27
CA GLU A 29 6.37 9.80 19.66
C GLU A 29 5.99 8.51 20.41
N ASP A 30 5.85 8.57 21.74
CA ASP A 30 5.37 7.45 22.54
C ASP A 30 3.92 7.07 22.22
N GLN A 31 3.03 8.05 22.04
CA GLN A 31 1.65 7.79 21.62
C GLN A 31 1.59 7.15 20.23
N LEU A 32 2.42 7.61 19.30
CA LEU A 32 2.53 7.03 17.96
C LEU A 32 3.02 5.58 18.01
N GLN A 33 4.11 5.32 18.72
CA GLN A 33 4.67 3.98 18.92
C GLN A 33 3.63 3.03 19.52
N LEU A 34 2.92 3.47 20.56
CA LEU A 34 1.86 2.69 21.20
C LEU A 34 0.68 2.42 20.23
N GLY A 35 0.26 3.44 19.48
CA GLY A 35 -0.79 3.31 18.47
C GLY A 35 -0.44 2.29 17.38
N ILE A 36 0.81 2.29 16.91
CA ILE A 36 1.32 1.30 15.94
C ILE A 36 1.26 -0.11 16.53
N LEU A 37 1.73 -0.30 17.76
CA LEU A 37 1.73 -1.62 18.42
C LEU A 37 0.31 -2.15 18.64
N LYS A 38 -0.64 -1.28 19.06
CA LYS A 38 -2.06 -1.62 19.16
C LYS A 38 -2.61 -2.08 17.82
N HIS A 39 -2.39 -1.28 16.78
CA HIS A 39 -2.94 -1.55 15.46
C HIS A 39 -2.42 -2.86 14.87
N ILE A 40 -1.10 -3.11 14.96
CA ILE A 40 -0.50 -4.36 14.51
C ILE A 40 -1.01 -5.55 15.32
N PHE A 41 -1.21 -5.39 16.64
CA PHE A 41 -1.75 -6.46 17.47
C PHE A 41 -3.15 -6.85 17.00
N THR A 42 -4.02 -5.86 16.76
CA THR A 42 -5.38 -6.09 16.25
C THR A 42 -5.38 -6.71 14.86
N ILE A 43 -4.45 -6.35 13.98
CA ILE A 43 -4.31 -7.02 12.68
C ILE A 43 -3.95 -8.50 12.85
N LEU A 44 -3.03 -8.83 13.76
CA LEU A 44 -2.53 -10.20 13.91
C LEU A 44 -3.44 -11.12 14.73
N THR A 45 -4.22 -10.56 15.65
CA THR A 45 -5.03 -11.34 16.60
C THR A 45 -6.53 -11.13 16.45
N GLY A 46 -6.96 -10.06 15.78
CA GLY A 46 -8.37 -9.64 15.70
C GLY A 46 -8.86 -8.86 16.93
N GLU A 47 -8.04 -8.68 17.97
CA GLU A 47 -8.46 -8.07 19.23
C GLU A 47 -7.60 -6.85 19.62
N VAL A 48 -8.15 -5.99 20.48
CA VAL A 48 -7.38 -4.89 21.09
C VAL A 48 -6.88 -5.36 22.46
N PRO A 49 -5.56 -5.39 22.70
CA PRO A 49 -5.02 -5.86 23.97
C PRO A 49 -5.30 -4.82 25.08
N SER A 50 -6.06 -5.21 26.10
CA SER A 50 -6.43 -4.34 27.22
C SER A 50 -5.25 -4.02 28.15
N ASP A 51 -4.27 -4.91 28.20
CA ASP A 51 -3.09 -4.87 29.07
C ASP A 51 -1.84 -4.28 28.39
N LEU A 52 -1.93 -3.90 27.12
CA LEU A 52 -0.77 -3.45 26.34
C LEU A 52 -0.13 -2.18 26.92
N ASP A 53 -0.95 -1.20 27.29
CA ASP A 53 -0.45 0.09 27.78
C ASP A 53 0.34 -0.10 29.06
N GLU A 54 -0.21 -0.88 30.00
CA GLU A 54 0.42 -1.23 31.27
C GLU A 54 1.69 -2.06 31.06
N THR A 55 1.67 -3.00 30.11
CA THR A 55 2.81 -3.85 29.78
C THR A 55 3.96 -3.04 29.18
N LEU A 56 3.66 -2.02 28.38
CA LEU A 56 4.67 -1.22 27.66
C LEU A 56 5.14 0.02 28.42
N HIS A 57 4.35 0.53 29.37
CA HIS A 57 4.67 1.73 30.15
C HIS A 57 6.05 1.71 30.83
N PRO A 58 6.55 0.58 31.38
CA PRO A 58 7.87 0.53 32.01
C PRO A 58 9.05 0.65 31.03
N HIS A 59 8.80 0.50 29.72
CA HIS A 59 9.84 0.42 28.71
C HIS A 59 10.03 1.77 28.01
N THR A 60 11.24 2.33 28.13
CA THR A 60 11.55 3.68 27.62
C THR A 60 12.04 3.64 26.18
N SER A 61 12.86 2.66 25.82
CA SER A 61 13.39 2.56 24.46
C SER A 61 12.44 1.79 23.53
N TRP A 62 12.48 2.14 22.24
CA TRP A 62 11.69 1.43 21.23
C TRP A 62 12.04 -0.07 21.14
N SER A 63 13.30 -0.43 21.31
CA SER A 63 13.73 -1.83 21.31
C SER A 63 13.15 -2.62 22.49
N GLU A 64 13.18 -2.04 23.69
CA GLU A 64 12.59 -2.68 24.88
C GLU A 64 11.07 -2.87 24.73
N LYS A 65 10.37 -1.86 24.19
CA LYS A 65 8.94 -1.96 23.89
C LYS A 65 8.64 -3.09 22.90
N ILE A 66 9.44 -3.23 21.85
CA ILE A 66 9.29 -4.33 20.88
C ILE A 66 9.51 -5.69 21.55
N ASP A 67 10.55 -5.84 22.36
CA ASP A 67 10.85 -7.13 23.00
C ASP A 67 9.76 -7.52 24.01
N ALA A 68 9.20 -6.57 24.76
CA ALA A 68 8.05 -6.79 25.63
C ALA A 68 6.78 -7.14 24.84
N TYR A 69 6.52 -6.41 23.75
CA TYR A 69 5.40 -6.65 22.85
C TYR A 69 5.42 -8.06 22.23
N ILE A 70 6.60 -8.52 21.76
CA ILE A 70 6.77 -9.87 21.22
C ILE A 70 6.52 -10.93 22.29
N LYS A 71 6.99 -10.71 23.53
CA LYS A 71 6.72 -11.62 24.64
C LYS A 71 5.23 -11.72 24.94
N MET A 72 4.52 -10.59 24.93
CA MET A 72 3.07 -10.55 25.16
C MET A 72 2.28 -11.26 24.05
N MET A 73 2.76 -11.23 22.81
CA MET A 73 2.13 -11.97 21.70
C MET A 73 2.47 -13.48 21.67
N ALA A 74 3.42 -13.94 22.48
CA ALA A 74 3.79 -15.35 22.50
C ALA A 74 2.59 -16.23 22.85
N GLY A 75 2.28 -17.20 22.00
CA GLY A 75 1.13 -18.10 22.16
C GLY A 75 -0.22 -17.51 21.74
N ARG A 76 -0.28 -16.23 21.33
CA ARG A 76 -1.50 -15.56 20.82
C ARG A 76 -1.53 -15.45 19.30
N ILE A 77 -0.41 -15.69 18.63
CA ILE A 77 -0.26 -15.57 17.16
C ILE A 77 0.44 -16.79 16.57
N ILE A 78 0.24 -17.02 15.28
CA ILE A 78 0.85 -18.11 14.51
C ILE A 78 2.23 -17.70 13.95
N GLN A 79 2.43 -16.39 13.76
CA GLN A 79 3.62 -15.83 13.14
C GLN A 79 4.83 -15.89 14.06
N THR A 80 6.03 -15.92 13.46
CA THR A 80 7.29 -15.97 14.21
C THR A 80 7.59 -14.62 14.88
N LYS A 81 8.45 -14.66 15.91
CA LYS A 81 8.92 -13.46 16.61
C LYS A 81 9.63 -12.51 15.67
N GLU A 82 10.40 -13.06 14.74
CA GLU A 82 11.16 -12.32 13.74
C GLU A 82 10.23 -11.60 12.75
N TYR A 83 9.13 -12.26 12.34
CA TYR A 83 8.11 -11.66 11.49
C TYR A 83 7.47 -10.45 12.18
N VAL A 84 7.05 -10.63 13.43
CA VAL A 84 6.47 -9.54 14.24
C VAL A 84 7.43 -8.37 14.37
N LYS A 85 8.69 -8.66 14.71
CA LYS A 85 9.72 -7.64 14.85
C LYS A 85 9.89 -6.87 13.54
N ALA A 86 9.98 -7.59 12.43
CA ALA A 86 10.15 -7.00 11.11
C ALA A 86 8.96 -6.11 10.71
N ILE A 87 7.72 -6.55 10.92
CA ILE A 87 6.53 -5.74 10.55
C ILE A 87 6.44 -4.47 11.40
N VAL A 88 6.62 -4.57 12.72
CA VAL A 88 6.60 -3.42 13.63
C VAL A 88 7.68 -2.40 13.28
N GLN A 89 8.91 -2.86 13.07
CA GLN A 89 10.02 -2.00 12.68
C GLN A 89 9.78 -1.36 11.31
N SER A 90 9.26 -2.12 10.34
CA SER A 90 9.01 -1.62 8.99
C SER A 90 7.93 -0.55 8.96
N VAL A 91 6.82 -0.74 9.70
CA VAL A 91 5.74 0.25 9.78
C VAL A 91 6.26 1.54 10.39
N TYR A 92 6.97 1.43 11.52
CA TYR A 92 7.53 2.59 12.20
C TYR A 92 8.55 3.34 11.34
N ALA A 93 9.48 2.61 10.73
CA ALA A 93 10.49 3.19 9.84
C ALA A 93 9.86 3.93 8.65
N ARG A 94 8.81 3.38 8.02
CA ARG A 94 8.09 4.03 6.93
C ARG A 94 7.45 5.35 7.36
N ILE A 95 6.84 5.38 8.55
CA ILE A 95 6.26 6.62 9.11
C ILE A 95 7.35 7.67 9.33
N LEU A 96 8.50 7.28 9.90
CA LEU A 96 9.63 8.19 10.07
C LEU A 96 10.17 8.71 8.73
N SER A 97 10.27 7.85 7.71
CA SER A 97 10.67 8.25 6.36
C SER A 97 9.69 9.27 5.76
N ILE A 98 8.38 9.10 5.97
CA ILE A 98 7.37 10.06 5.51
C ILE A 98 7.46 11.38 6.27
N LYS A 99 7.69 11.37 7.59
CA LYS A 99 7.90 12.60 8.38
C LYS A 99 9.12 13.40 7.87
N GLN A 100 10.17 12.71 7.42
CA GLN A 100 11.38 13.31 6.86
C GLN A 100 11.30 13.61 5.37
N TYR A 101 10.24 13.15 4.69
CA TYR A 101 10.06 13.37 3.27
C TYR A 101 9.86 14.87 2.98
N ASP A 102 10.56 15.34 1.96
CA ASP A 102 10.47 16.70 1.46
C ASP A 102 10.43 16.68 -0.07
N SER A 103 9.23 16.88 -0.62
CA SER A 103 9.00 16.90 -2.07
C SER A 103 9.63 18.12 -2.76
N SER A 104 9.94 19.20 -2.03
CA SER A 104 10.47 20.43 -2.62
C SER A 104 11.91 20.28 -3.12
N ASN A 105 12.66 19.35 -2.52
CA ASN A 105 14.04 19.05 -2.90
C ASN A 105 14.15 17.96 -3.97
N LEU A 106 13.03 17.38 -4.40
CA LEU A 106 13.04 16.33 -5.41
C LEU A 106 13.16 16.91 -6.82
N PRO A 107 13.97 16.29 -7.70
CA PRO A 107 14.01 16.69 -9.10
C PRO A 107 12.64 16.49 -9.74
N LYS A 108 12.23 17.44 -10.59
CA LYS A 108 10.99 17.29 -11.37
C LYS A 108 11.06 16.02 -12.21
N LEU A 109 10.06 15.16 -12.03
CA LEU A 109 9.89 13.98 -12.85
C LEU A 109 9.67 14.41 -14.30
N LYS A 110 10.46 13.85 -15.20
CA LYS A 110 10.27 14.00 -16.64
C LYS A 110 9.25 12.99 -17.20
N SER A 111 8.90 11.99 -16.39
CA SER A 111 7.95 10.93 -16.69
C SER A 111 6.52 11.45 -16.65
N THR A 112 5.63 10.83 -17.44
CA THR A 112 4.18 11.02 -17.26
C THR A 112 3.78 10.40 -15.93
N VAL A 113 3.03 11.12 -15.11
CA VAL A 113 2.49 10.62 -13.86
C VAL A 113 0.98 10.50 -13.97
N VAL A 114 0.47 9.29 -13.73
CA VAL A 114 -0.96 8.97 -13.68
C VAL A 114 -1.32 8.72 -12.22
N LEU A 115 -2.21 9.54 -11.66
CA LEU A 115 -2.72 9.43 -10.31
C LEU A 115 -4.01 8.59 -10.32
N LEU A 116 -3.96 7.41 -9.68
CA LEU A 116 -5.09 6.52 -9.45
C LEU A 116 -5.72 6.85 -8.09
N ARG A 117 -6.79 7.63 -8.09
CA ARG A 117 -7.40 8.19 -6.88
C ARG A 117 -8.52 7.29 -6.36
N SER A 118 -8.37 6.80 -5.13
CA SER A 118 -9.44 6.10 -4.42
C SER A 118 -10.44 7.08 -3.79
N PRO A 119 -11.70 6.66 -3.54
CA PRO A 119 -12.68 7.48 -2.85
C PRO A 119 -12.16 7.97 -1.49
N GLY A 120 -12.44 9.23 -1.17
CA GLY A 120 -12.03 9.85 0.10
C GLY A 120 -10.63 10.48 0.09
N TYR A 121 -9.86 10.33 -1.00
CA TYR A 121 -8.61 11.05 -1.21
C TYR A 121 -8.86 12.26 -2.12
N SER A 122 -8.37 13.44 -1.74
CA SER A 122 -8.38 14.63 -2.59
C SER A 122 -6.94 15.14 -2.74
N SER A 123 -6.50 15.32 -3.99
CA SER A 123 -5.24 16.02 -4.27
C SER A 123 -5.42 17.49 -3.96
N THR A 124 -4.49 18.10 -3.23
CA THR A 124 -4.40 19.57 -3.12
C THR A 124 -3.48 20.16 -4.19
N SER A 125 -2.68 19.30 -4.83
CA SER A 125 -1.83 19.64 -5.97
C SER A 125 -2.65 20.20 -7.13
N SER A 126 -2.21 21.36 -7.62
CA SER A 126 -2.78 22.03 -8.78
C SER A 126 -2.78 21.07 -9.97
N ALA A 127 -3.97 20.68 -10.42
CA ALA A 127 -4.29 19.62 -11.38
C ALA A 127 -3.64 19.72 -12.78
N SER A 128 -2.68 20.61 -13.02
CA SER A 128 -2.12 20.87 -14.35
C SER A 128 -0.96 19.95 -14.75
N SER A 129 -0.39 19.16 -13.84
CA SER A 129 0.82 18.35 -14.13
C SER A 129 0.60 16.84 -14.17
N TYR A 130 -0.55 16.33 -13.73
CA TYR A 130 -0.82 14.90 -13.60
C TYR A 130 -2.11 14.50 -14.32
N VAL A 131 -2.10 13.31 -14.93
CA VAL A 131 -3.33 12.66 -15.41
C VAL A 131 -4.00 12.02 -14.21
N THR A 132 -5.24 12.37 -13.91
CA THR A 132 -5.97 11.82 -12.74
C THR A 132 -7.06 10.89 -13.20
N GLU A 133 -7.13 9.71 -12.61
CA GLU A 133 -8.08 8.65 -12.92
C GLU A 133 -8.70 8.12 -11.62
N ASP A 134 -10.03 8.01 -11.59
CA ASP A 134 -10.77 7.68 -10.38
C ASP A 134 -11.07 6.18 -10.27
N LEU A 135 -10.67 5.61 -9.13
CA LEU A 135 -11.03 4.25 -8.73
C LEU A 135 -12.38 4.25 -8.02
N SER A 136 -13.09 3.12 -8.10
CA SER A 136 -14.32 2.86 -7.35
C SER A 136 -14.04 2.27 -5.97
N ALA A 137 -12.95 1.53 -5.81
CA ALA A 137 -12.60 0.88 -4.56
C ALA A 137 -11.81 1.81 -3.60
N PRO A 138 -12.01 1.67 -2.28
CA PRO A 138 -11.14 2.27 -1.27
C PRO A 138 -9.67 1.88 -1.48
N LEU A 139 -8.73 2.67 -0.94
CA LEU A 139 -7.30 2.46 -1.16
C LEU A 139 -6.82 1.05 -0.76
N CYS A 140 -7.35 0.49 0.32
CA CYS A 140 -7.03 -0.87 0.77
C CYS A 140 -7.43 -1.98 -0.21
N ASP A 141 -8.41 -1.70 -1.07
CA ASP A 141 -8.95 -2.63 -2.06
C ASP A 141 -8.66 -2.18 -3.51
N ALA A 142 -7.85 -1.15 -3.71
CA ALA A 142 -7.54 -0.62 -5.03
C ALA A 142 -6.93 -1.67 -5.97
N ALA A 143 -6.15 -2.62 -5.44
CA ALA A 143 -5.61 -3.73 -6.23
C ALA A 143 -6.68 -4.71 -6.74
N LYS A 144 -7.87 -4.72 -6.13
CA LYS A 144 -9.02 -5.53 -6.54
C LYS A 144 -9.95 -4.77 -7.48
N ASP A 145 -9.73 -3.46 -7.66
CA ASP A 145 -10.52 -2.66 -8.59
C ASP A 145 -10.13 -3.00 -10.03
N VAL A 146 -11.08 -3.57 -10.79
CA VAL A 146 -10.89 -3.92 -12.20
C VAL A 146 -10.52 -2.70 -13.06
N ARG A 147 -10.88 -1.49 -12.62
CA ARG A 147 -10.49 -0.25 -13.31
C ARG A 147 -9.00 0.02 -13.21
N CYS A 148 -8.34 -0.37 -12.12
CA CYS A 148 -6.91 -0.17 -11.94
C CYS A 148 -6.11 -0.80 -13.10
N ALA A 149 -6.40 -2.06 -13.40
CA ALA A 149 -5.78 -2.76 -14.54
C ALA A 149 -6.15 -2.11 -15.89
N ALA A 150 -7.41 -1.73 -16.09
CA ALA A 150 -7.84 -1.08 -17.33
C ALA A 150 -7.14 0.27 -17.57
N ILE A 151 -7.03 1.11 -16.52
CA ILE A 151 -6.35 2.40 -16.58
C ILE A 151 -4.86 2.22 -16.90
N ILE A 152 -4.19 1.28 -16.22
CA ILE A 152 -2.78 0.98 -16.48
C ILE A 152 -2.61 0.58 -17.94
N ASN A 153 -3.43 -0.37 -18.42
CA ASN A 153 -3.36 -0.86 -19.79
C ASN A 153 -3.58 0.25 -20.83
N ASN A 154 -4.54 1.15 -20.59
CA ASN A 154 -4.81 2.26 -21.51
C ASN A 154 -3.68 3.30 -21.56
N ASN A 155 -2.80 3.34 -20.56
CA ASN A 155 -1.68 4.28 -20.46
C ASN A 155 -0.32 3.62 -20.80
N LEU A 156 -0.33 2.39 -21.34
CA LEU A 156 0.87 1.75 -21.89
C LEU A 156 1.30 2.39 -23.22
N SER A 157 2.55 2.15 -23.62
CA SER A 157 3.04 2.66 -24.91
C SER A 157 2.25 2.06 -26.08
N THR A 158 2.13 2.83 -27.16
CA THR A 158 1.48 2.37 -28.39
C THR A 158 2.11 1.07 -28.92
N GLU A 159 3.43 0.92 -28.79
CA GLU A 159 4.14 -0.31 -29.13
C GLU A 159 3.60 -1.53 -28.38
N ILE A 160 3.46 -1.45 -27.05
CA ILE A 160 2.94 -2.56 -26.23
C ILE A 160 1.48 -2.84 -26.56
N LEU A 161 0.68 -1.79 -26.78
CA LEU A 161 -0.73 -1.95 -27.12
C LEU A 161 -0.94 -2.59 -28.49
N GLU A 162 -0.13 -2.21 -29.48
CA GLU A 162 -0.16 -2.82 -30.81
C GLU A 162 0.41 -4.24 -30.79
N GLU A 163 1.47 -4.52 -30.03
CA GLU A 163 1.93 -5.91 -29.81
C GLU A 163 0.82 -6.75 -29.18
N PHE A 164 0.16 -6.27 -28.12
CA PHE A 164 -0.92 -6.99 -27.47
C PHE A 164 -2.09 -7.29 -28.42
N LYS A 165 -2.51 -6.31 -29.24
CA LYS A 165 -3.59 -6.50 -30.22
C LYS A 165 -3.21 -7.45 -31.35
N THR A 166 -1.95 -7.42 -31.80
CA THR A 166 -1.46 -8.24 -32.93
C THR A 166 -1.14 -9.66 -32.50
N LYS A 167 -0.75 -9.86 -31.24
CA LYS A 167 -0.46 -11.16 -30.63
C LYS A 167 -1.77 -11.81 -30.19
N ASN A 168 -2.54 -12.29 -31.16
CA ASN A 168 -3.80 -13.03 -30.97
C ASN A 168 -3.72 -14.01 -29.78
N LEU A 169 -4.53 -13.79 -28.74
CA LEU A 169 -4.64 -14.64 -27.54
C LEU A 169 -5.64 -15.79 -27.68
N CYS A 170 -5.93 -16.23 -28.90
CA CYS A 170 -6.83 -17.34 -29.14
C CYS A 170 -6.12 -18.41 -29.96
N ASP A 171 -5.30 -19.23 -29.28
CA ASP A 171 -5.07 -20.59 -29.75
C ASP A 171 -6.42 -21.31 -29.69
N SER A 172 -7.15 -21.27 -30.80
CA SER A 172 -8.34 -22.09 -30.96
C SER A 172 -7.88 -23.54 -31.09
N PHE A 173 -7.96 -24.28 -29.99
CA PHE A 173 -7.82 -25.73 -30.06
C PHE A 173 -9.00 -26.24 -30.88
N VAL A 174 -8.74 -26.63 -32.12
CA VAL A 174 -9.68 -27.40 -32.91
C VAL A 174 -9.84 -28.75 -32.21
N ILE A 175 -10.88 -28.89 -31.39
CA ILE A 175 -11.30 -30.19 -30.87
C ILE A 175 -11.83 -30.96 -32.07
N LYS A 176 -10.97 -31.81 -32.66
CA LYS A 176 -11.43 -32.83 -33.60
C LYS A 176 -12.20 -33.86 -32.78
N PHE A 177 -13.52 -33.83 -32.86
CA PHE A 177 -14.32 -34.98 -32.46
C PHE A 177 -14.04 -36.09 -33.48
N ASP A 178 -13.36 -37.15 -33.06
CA ASP A 178 -13.30 -38.37 -33.84
C ASP A 178 -14.71 -38.99 -33.87
N ASP A 179 -15.28 -39.14 -35.07
CA ASP A 179 -16.60 -39.73 -35.35
C ASP A 179 -16.73 -41.22 -34.94
N ASN A 180 -15.76 -41.78 -34.22
CA ASN A 180 -15.75 -43.19 -33.80
C ASN A 180 -16.52 -43.45 -32.49
N TYR A 181 -17.23 -42.46 -31.93
CA TYR A 181 -18.03 -42.65 -30.70
C TYR A 181 -19.47 -43.12 -30.94
N TYR A 182 -19.86 -43.38 -32.19
CA TYR A 182 -21.13 -44.03 -32.52
C TYR A 182 -20.90 -45.28 -33.36
N LYS A 183 -20.47 -46.37 -32.72
CA LYS A 183 -20.67 -47.74 -33.22
C LYS A 183 -20.65 -48.76 -32.11
#